data_AF-A0A2D1APX5-F1
#
_entry.id   AF-A0A2D1APX5-F1
#
_cell.length_a   1.000
_cell.length_b   1.000
_cell.length_c   1.000
_cell.angle_alpha   90.00
_cell.angle_beta   90.00
_cell.angle_gamma   90.00
#
_symmetry.space_group_name_H-M   'P 1'
#
loop_
_entity.id
_entity.type
_entity.pdbx_description
1 polymer ?
#
loop_
_entity_poly.entity_id
_entity_poly.type
_entity_poly.pdbx_seq_one_letter_code
_entity_poly.pdbx_strand_id
1 'polypeptide(L)'
;MKASALLLLLLLTAACVVAAAPEEKYQSPYEGTDVDAILQDDAKVQAILKCLLSDADDVCSKEDKQSKDMLPEALATQCAKCTEKQKHGMARFFAHVSQKFPDLFKQLAAKYDPTGENLAKFSAARRLSA
;
A
#
# COMPACT_ATOMS: atom_id res chain seq x y z
N MET A 1 -42.81 25.93 31.37
CA MET A 1 -41.33 25.82 31.48
C MET A 1 -40.78 24.38 31.41
N LYS A 2 -41.60 23.32 31.34
CA LYS A 2 -41.09 21.92 31.28
C LYS A 2 -40.89 21.37 29.86
N ALA A 3 -41.49 22.00 28.84
CA ALA A 3 -41.46 21.54 27.45
C ALA A 3 -40.16 21.91 26.70
N SER A 4 -39.54 23.06 27.01
CA SER A 4 -38.27 23.48 26.37
C SER A 4 -37.07 22.63 26.79
N ALA A 5 -37.09 22.05 27.99
CA ALA A 5 -36.01 21.18 28.48
C ALA A 5 -36.02 19.81 27.79
N LEU A 6 -37.19 19.29 27.42
CA LEU A 6 -37.31 18.02 26.68
C LEU A 6 -36.84 18.14 25.22
N LEU A 7 -37.11 19.27 24.55
CA LEU A 7 -36.64 19.49 23.17
C LEU A 7 -35.12 19.63 23.09
N LEU A 8 -34.49 20.25 24.08
CA LEU A 8 -33.02 20.37 24.14
C LEU A 8 -32.34 19.02 24.41
N LEU A 9 -32.95 18.14 25.23
CA LEU A 9 -32.41 16.80 25.46
C LEU A 9 -32.50 15.88 24.22
N LEU A 10 -33.55 16.04 23.40
CA LEU A 10 -33.74 15.27 22.16
C LEU A 10 -32.82 15.72 21.01
N LEU A 11 -32.35 16.97 21.03
CA LEU A 11 -31.41 17.50 20.03
C LEU A 11 -29.94 17.15 20.34
N LEU A 12 -29.59 16.84 21.59
CA LEU A 12 -28.23 16.44 21.97
C LEU A 12 -27.88 14.97 21.67
N THR A 13 -28.88 14.12 21.37
CA THR A 13 -28.65 12.70 21.04
C THR A 13 -28.41 12.44 19.54
N ALA A 14 -28.41 13.48 18.70
CA ALA A 14 -28.15 13.38 17.27
C ALA A 14 -26.66 13.47 16.88
N ALA A 15 -25.76 13.64 17.85
CA ALA A 15 -24.32 13.71 17.60
C ALA A 15 -23.64 12.36 17.86
N CYS A 16 -22.95 11.86 16.83
CA CYS A 16 -21.93 10.81 16.88
C CYS A 16 -22.42 9.35 16.95
N VAL A 17 -23.22 8.94 15.96
CA VAL A 17 -23.00 7.59 15.39
C VAL A 17 -22.02 7.77 14.24
N VAL A 18 -20.72 7.83 14.56
CA VAL A 18 -19.70 7.52 13.57
C VAL A 18 -19.82 6.02 13.37
N ALA A 19 -20.59 5.62 12.35
CA ALA A 19 -20.53 4.26 11.86
C ALA A 19 -19.07 4.01 11.46
N ALA A 20 -18.34 3.26 12.27
CA ALA A 20 -17.08 2.69 11.87
C ALA A 20 -17.42 1.73 10.72
N ALA A 21 -17.39 2.24 9.50
CA ALA A 21 -17.40 1.39 8.32
C ALA A 21 -16.27 0.38 8.53
N PRO A 22 -16.50 -0.92 8.30
CA PRO A 22 -15.41 -1.89 8.41
C PRO A 22 -14.26 -1.39 7.54
N GLU A 23 -13.08 -1.22 8.14
CA GLU A 23 -11.89 -0.86 7.37
C GLU A 23 -11.64 -2.01 6.38
N GLU A 24 -12.02 -1.82 5.11
CA GLU A 24 -11.74 -2.80 4.06
C GLU A 24 -10.22 -2.88 3.87
N LYS A 25 -9.59 -3.84 4.56
CA LYS A 25 -8.17 -4.15 4.36
C LYS A 25 -7.99 -4.93 3.07
N TYR A 26 -6.89 -4.69 2.38
CA TYR A 26 -6.50 -5.53 1.26
C TYR A 26 -6.25 -6.96 1.75
N GLN A 27 -6.92 -7.93 1.13
CA GLN A 27 -6.47 -9.32 1.15
C GLN A 27 -5.24 -9.40 0.23
N SER A 28 -4.06 -9.10 0.80
CA SER A 28 -2.83 -9.17 0.01
C SER A 28 -2.51 -10.62 -0.31
N PRO A 29 -2.16 -10.93 -1.57
CA PRO A 29 -1.71 -12.26 -1.93
C PRO A 29 -0.43 -12.67 -1.18
N TYR A 30 0.38 -11.69 -0.75
CA TYR A 30 1.64 -11.92 -0.01
C TYR A 30 1.46 -12.04 1.52
N GLU A 31 0.24 -12.09 2.07
CA GLU A 31 0.03 -12.23 3.52
C GLU A 31 0.72 -13.47 4.12
N GLY A 32 0.96 -14.52 3.33
CA GLY A 32 1.71 -15.72 3.71
C GLY A 32 3.15 -15.78 3.21
N THR A 33 3.58 -14.82 2.40
CA THR A 33 4.84 -14.91 1.64
C THR A 33 6.02 -14.35 2.42
N ASP A 34 7.14 -15.07 2.39
CA ASP A 34 8.40 -14.60 2.96
C ASP A 34 9.04 -13.56 2.02
N VAL A 35 8.90 -12.30 2.41
CA VAL A 35 9.48 -11.17 1.67
C VAL A 35 11.00 -11.31 1.60
N ASP A 36 11.69 -11.84 2.62
CA ASP A 36 13.14 -12.01 2.58
C ASP A 36 13.56 -13.04 1.54
N ALA A 37 12.81 -14.13 1.41
CA ALA A 37 13.06 -15.14 0.37
C ALA A 37 12.88 -14.58 -1.06
N ILE A 38 11.95 -13.63 -1.26
CA ILE A 38 11.82 -12.91 -2.53
C ILE A 38 13.02 -11.99 -2.75
N LEU A 39 13.38 -11.18 -1.75
CA LEU A 39 14.46 -10.18 -1.88
C LEU A 39 15.86 -10.79 -2.04
N GLN A 40 16.04 -12.06 -1.66
CA GLN A 40 17.28 -12.80 -1.90
C GLN A 40 17.39 -13.39 -3.31
N ASP A 41 16.30 -13.40 -4.09
CA ASP A 41 16.23 -13.99 -5.42
C ASP A 41 16.04 -12.90 -6.49
N ASP A 42 17.16 -12.49 -7.09
CA ASP A 42 17.18 -11.41 -8.09
C ASP A 42 16.30 -11.70 -9.30
N ALA A 43 16.17 -12.98 -9.70
CA ALA A 43 15.33 -13.35 -10.82
C ALA A 43 13.84 -13.13 -10.49
N LYS A 44 13.42 -13.46 -9.26
CA LYS A 44 12.06 -13.16 -8.78
C LYS A 44 11.81 -11.67 -8.69
N VAL A 45 12.73 -10.91 -8.09
CA VAL A 45 12.58 -9.45 -8.01
C VAL A 45 12.44 -8.85 -9.39
N GLN A 46 13.28 -9.24 -10.36
CA GLN A 46 13.17 -8.77 -11.74
C GLN A 46 11.86 -9.19 -12.42
N ALA A 47 11.35 -10.40 -12.17
CA ALA A 47 10.06 -10.84 -12.71
C ALA A 47 8.90 -9.98 -12.17
N ILE A 48 8.90 -9.69 -10.86
CA ILE A 48 7.92 -8.79 -10.24
C ILE A 48 8.01 -7.40 -10.86
N LEU A 49 9.22 -6.83 -10.96
CA LEU A 49 9.45 -5.52 -11.57
C LEU A 49 8.98 -5.47 -13.03
N LYS A 50 9.22 -6.55 -13.79
CA LYS A 50 8.76 -6.67 -15.18
C LYS A 50 7.23 -6.65 -15.25
N CYS A 51 6.54 -7.36 -14.36
CA CYS A 51 5.08 -7.31 -14.27
C CYS A 51 4.57 -5.88 -13.99
N LEU A 52 5.13 -5.22 -12.97
CA LEU A 52 4.74 -3.86 -12.58
C LEU A 52 5.00 -2.82 -13.69
N LEU A 53 6.10 -2.97 -14.42
CA LEU A 53 6.45 -2.04 -15.50
C LEU A 53 5.70 -2.30 -16.81
N SER A 54 5.27 -3.54 -17.05
CA SER A 54 4.56 -3.93 -18.26
C SER A 54 3.17 -3.31 -18.34
N ASP A 55 2.70 -3.02 -19.56
CA ASP A 55 1.30 -2.68 -19.84
C ASP A 55 0.45 -3.93 -20.10
N ALA A 56 1.10 -5.06 -20.38
CA ALA A 56 0.48 -6.38 -20.50
C ALA A 56 0.61 -7.19 -19.20
N ASP A 57 -0.33 -8.11 -18.96
CA ASP A 57 -0.41 -8.94 -17.75
C ASP A 57 0.02 -10.39 -17.99
N ASP A 58 0.35 -10.78 -19.22
CA ASP A 58 0.79 -12.13 -19.59
C ASP A 58 2.15 -12.53 -18.97
N VAL A 59 2.95 -11.52 -18.60
CA VAL A 59 4.22 -11.67 -17.88
C VAL A 59 4.06 -11.71 -16.36
N CYS A 60 2.84 -11.50 -15.84
CA CYS A 60 2.55 -11.43 -14.42
C CYS A 60 2.10 -12.79 -13.89
N SER A 61 2.57 -13.16 -12.68
CA SER A 61 1.84 -14.15 -11.90
C SER A 61 0.50 -13.56 -11.42
N LYS A 62 -0.41 -14.42 -10.97
CA LYS A 62 -1.71 -13.99 -10.41
C LYS A 62 -1.52 -13.02 -9.23
N GLU A 63 -0.55 -13.30 -8.38
CA GLU A 63 -0.22 -12.52 -7.18
C GLU A 63 0.43 -11.16 -7.54
N ASP A 64 1.35 -11.16 -8.51
CA ASP A 64 1.98 -9.92 -8.97
C ASP A 64 0.97 -9.01 -9.69
N LYS A 65 0.04 -9.60 -10.44
CA LYS A 65 -1.06 -8.86 -11.09
C LYS A 65 -1.96 -8.17 -10.07
N GLN A 66 -2.41 -8.90 -9.04
CA GLN A 66 -3.21 -8.29 -7.97
C GLN A 66 -2.48 -7.11 -7.31
N SER A 67 -1.18 -7.27 -7.10
CA SER A 67 -0.34 -6.23 -6.50
C SER A 67 -0.16 -5.03 -7.43
N LYS A 68 0.03 -5.27 -8.73
CA LYS A 68 0.05 -4.25 -9.79
C LYS A 68 -1.24 -3.42 -9.79
N ASP A 69 -2.39 -4.06 -9.65
CA ASP A 69 -3.71 -3.42 -9.65
C ASP A 69 -3.92 -2.55 -8.39
N MET A 70 -3.45 -3.00 -7.22
CA MET A 70 -3.57 -2.27 -5.96
C MET A 70 -2.54 -1.14 -5.79
N LEU A 71 -1.39 -1.23 -6.47
CA LEU A 71 -0.25 -0.36 -6.24
C LEU A 71 -0.54 1.14 -6.41
N PRO A 72 -1.30 1.62 -7.43
CA PRO A 72 -1.60 3.04 -7.58
C PRO A 72 -2.38 3.62 -6.39
N GLU A 73 -3.42 2.93 -5.92
CA GLU A 73 -4.21 3.35 -4.76
C GLU A 73 -3.37 3.27 -3.47
N ALA A 74 -2.60 2.19 -3.30
CA ALA A 74 -1.72 2.02 -2.15
C ALA A 74 -0.66 3.13 -2.07
N LEU A 75 -0.12 3.60 -3.20
CA LEU A 75 0.80 4.74 -3.19
C LEU A 75 0.09 6.05 -2.87
N ALA A 76 -1.04 6.33 -3.53
CA ALA A 76 -1.80 7.58 -3.36
C ALA A 76 -2.34 7.76 -1.93
N THR A 77 -2.72 6.66 -1.29
CA THR A 77 -3.32 6.66 0.06
C THR A 77 -2.32 6.32 1.17
N GLN A 78 -1.04 6.17 0.85
CA GLN A 78 -0.02 5.68 1.78
C GLN A 78 -0.40 4.34 2.44
N CYS A 79 -0.96 3.43 1.63
CA CYS A 79 -1.33 2.09 2.02
C CYS A 79 -2.39 2.09 3.15
N ALA A 80 -3.39 2.97 3.07
CA ALA A 80 -4.43 3.11 4.10
C ALA A 80 -5.17 1.79 4.39
N LYS A 81 -5.37 0.98 3.33
CA LYS A 81 -6.00 -0.35 3.39
C LYS A 81 -5.02 -1.49 3.65
N CYS A 82 -3.73 -1.21 3.80
CA CYS A 82 -2.74 -2.26 4.01
C CYS A 82 -2.64 -2.66 5.48
N THR A 83 -2.33 -3.93 5.73
CA THR A 83 -1.90 -4.39 7.05
C THR A 83 -0.49 -3.88 7.35
N GLU A 84 -0.09 -3.85 8.64
CA GLU A 84 1.26 -3.43 9.01
C GLU A 84 2.35 -4.33 8.39
N LYS A 85 2.06 -5.62 8.23
CA LYS A 85 2.94 -6.55 7.52
C LYS A 85 3.10 -6.16 6.05
N GLN A 86 2.02 -5.81 5.37
CA GLN A 86 2.05 -5.37 3.97
C GLN A 86 2.81 -4.05 3.80
N LYS A 87 2.59 -3.08 4.70
CA LYS A 87 3.35 -1.82 4.70
C LYS A 87 4.85 -2.07 4.86
N HIS A 88 5.24 -2.91 5.82
CA HIS A 88 6.64 -3.25 6.05
C HIS A 88 7.25 -4.01 4.85
N GLY A 89 6.52 -4.98 4.30
CA GLY A 89 6.96 -5.72 3.10
C GLY A 89 7.17 -4.81 1.90
N MET A 90 6.21 -3.91 1.63
CA MET A 90 6.28 -2.97 0.52
C MET A 90 7.43 -1.97 0.69
N ALA A 91 7.64 -1.47 1.91
CA ALA A 91 8.75 -0.59 2.23
C ALA A 91 10.11 -1.27 2.03
N ARG A 92 10.28 -2.51 2.49
CA ARG A 92 11.51 -3.29 2.27
C ARG A 92 11.73 -3.60 0.79
N PHE A 93 10.68 -3.95 0.06
CA PHE A 93 10.78 -4.21 -1.37
C PHE A 93 11.28 -2.99 -2.13
N PHE A 94 10.66 -1.82 -1.94
CA PHE A 94 11.10 -0.60 -2.62
C PHE A 94 12.49 -0.13 -2.15
N ALA A 95 12.82 -0.30 -0.87
CA ALA A 95 14.17 -0.02 -0.38
C ALA A 95 15.22 -0.93 -1.03
N HIS A 96 14.94 -2.22 -1.20
CA HIS A 96 15.83 -3.17 -1.88
C HIS A 96 16.00 -2.82 -3.36
N VAL A 97 14.87 -2.58 -4.06
CA VAL A 97 14.86 -2.26 -5.49
C VAL A 97 15.59 -0.94 -5.77
N SER A 98 15.39 0.10 -4.96
CA SER A 98 16.09 1.38 -5.13
C SER A 98 17.62 1.26 -5.02
N GLN A 99 18.13 0.29 -4.25
CA GLN A 99 19.56 0.07 -4.06
C GLN A 99 20.14 -0.84 -5.14
N LYS A 100 19.46 -1.95 -5.44
CA LYS A 100 20.00 -3.01 -6.29
C LYS A 100 19.62 -2.85 -7.77
N PHE A 101 18.48 -2.24 -8.05
CA PHE A 101 17.93 -2.05 -9.39
C PHE A 101 17.51 -0.58 -9.63
N PRO A 102 18.44 0.39 -9.47
CA PRO A 102 18.11 1.81 -9.46
C PRO A 102 17.42 2.30 -10.75
N ASP A 103 17.75 1.74 -11.90
CA ASP A 103 17.12 2.14 -13.17
C ASP A 103 15.70 1.60 -13.33
N LEU A 104 15.43 0.40 -12.84
CA LEU A 104 14.06 -0.13 -12.77
C LEU A 104 13.24 0.63 -11.72
N PHE A 105 13.86 1.03 -10.61
CA PHE A 105 13.22 1.88 -9.61
C PHE A 105 12.79 3.24 -10.18
N LYS A 106 13.65 3.89 -10.98
CA LYS A 106 13.28 5.15 -11.67
C LYS A 106 12.11 4.97 -12.62
N GLN A 107 12.07 3.85 -13.37
CA GLN A 107 10.93 3.56 -14.26
C GLN A 107 9.63 3.34 -13.48
N LEU A 108 9.71 2.63 -12.34
CA LEU A 108 8.55 2.46 -11.46
C LEU A 108 8.06 3.80 -10.92
N ALA A 109 8.97 4.66 -10.46
CA ALA A 109 8.64 6.00 -10.00
C ALA A 109 7.97 6.81 -11.11
N ALA A 110 8.52 6.79 -12.32
CA ALA A 110 7.91 7.50 -13.45
C ALA A 110 6.50 6.98 -13.79
N LYS A 111 6.25 5.67 -13.65
CA LYS A 111 4.94 5.05 -13.96
C LYS A 111 3.90 5.28 -12.85
N TYR A 112 4.29 5.16 -11.58
CA TYR A 112 3.35 5.09 -10.46
C TYR A 112 3.38 6.30 -9.52
N ASP A 113 4.44 7.10 -9.56
CA ASP A 113 4.60 8.29 -8.71
C ASP A 113 5.31 9.42 -9.48
N PRO A 114 4.72 9.92 -10.57
CA PRO A 114 5.35 10.93 -11.43
C PRO A 114 5.62 12.26 -10.70
N THR A 115 4.94 12.52 -9.58
CA THR A 115 5.21 13.68 -8.71
C THR A 115 6.38 13.44 -7.76
N GLY A 116 6.80 12.19 -7.56
CA GLY A 116 7.88 11.79 -6.63
C GLY A 116 7.51 11.92 -5.15
N GLU A 117 6.23 12.06 -4.83
CA GLU A 117 5.77 12.36 -3.47
C GLU A 117 5.52 11.12 -2.62
N ASN A 118 5.39 9.93 -3.22
CA ASN A 118 4.82 8.75 -2.56
C ASN A 118 5.82 7.59 -2.45
N LEU A 119 6.54 7.26 -3.53
CA LEU A 119 7.50 6.16 -3.55
C LEU A 119 8.74 6.46 -2.69
N ALA A 120 9.11 7.73 -2.57
CA ALA A 120 10.13 8.19 -1.64
C ALA A 120 9.75 7.89 -0.17
N LYS A 121 8.46 7.97 0.19
CA LYS A 121 7.98 7.70 1.56
C LYS A 121 8.09 6.22 1.93
N PHE A 122 7.86 5.31 0.98
CA PHE A 122 8.02 3.87 1.20
C PHE A 122 9.48 3.42 1.18
N SER A 123 10.30 3.97 0.28
CA SER A 123 11.72 3.64 0.19
C SER A 123 12.58 4.31 1.29
N ALA A 124 12.05 5.30 2.00
CA ALA A 124 12.69 5.94 3.15
C ALA A 124 12.73 5.08 4.44
N ALA A 125 12.15 3.87 4.42
CA ALA A 125 12.09 2.97 5.57
C ALA A 125 13.43 2.37 6.04
N ARG A 126 14.57 3.00 5.70
CA ARG A 126 15.86 2.79 6.39
C ARG A 126 15.75 3.03 7.92
N ARG A 127 14.65 3.63 8.42
CA ARG A 127 14.40 3.90 9.84
C ARG A 127 13.50 2.90 10.58
N LEU A 128 12.95 1.89 9.91
CA LEU A 128 12.08 0.88 10.55
C LEU A 128 12.81 -0.44 10.85
N SER A 129 14.12 -0.49 10.57
CA SER A 129 15.01 -1.52 11.07
C SER A 129 15.62 -1.05 12.39
N ALA A 130 14.81 -1.04 13.44
CA ALA A 130 15.23 -0.98 14.84
C ALA A 130 14.40 -1.99 15.63
#